data_AF-A0A4P6EPK8-F1
#
_entry.id   AF-A0A4P6EPK8-F1
#
_cell.length_a   1.000
_cell.length_b   1.000
_cell.length_c   1.000
_cell.angle_alpha   90.00
_cell.angle_beta   90.00
_cell.angle_gamma   90.00
#
_symmetry.space_group_name_H-M   'P 1'
#
loop_
_entity.id
_entity.type
_entity.pdbx_description
1 polymer ?
#
loop_
_entity_poly.entity_id
_entity_poly.type
_entity_poly.pdbx_seq_one_letter_code
_entity_poly.pdbx_strand_id
1 'polypeptide(L)'
;MSVLLVAALGLGAYLWLAADRWRSASNAWQSQAHAQAQRVGELQNDLEAANHELTSARDQLATATTRITTLANEKAQLGDANAAAQQYVDYQKRVSAAAGVVADALDRCTDGQAQLITYLRTPDQYDAADLERYANEVDTLCQQASEANSQLQQELQR
;
A
#
# COMPACT_ATOMS: atom_id res chain seq x y z
N MET A 1 -72.46 70.09 -37.78
CA MET A 1 -72.39 69.11 -36.65
C MET A 1 -71.88 67.74 -37.07
N SER A 2 -72.26 67.20 -38.22
CA SER A 2 -71.93 65.82 -38.64
C SER A 2 -70.43 65.53 -38.78
N VAL A 3 -69.63 66.46 -39.32
CA VAL A 3 -68.18 66.29 -39.52
C VAL A 3 -67.41 66.14 -38.20
N LEU A 4 -67.76 66.93 -37.17
CA LEU A 4 -67.14 66.86 -35.85
C LEU A 4 -67.44 65.53 -35.15
N LEU A 5 -68.65 65.00 -35.35
CA LEU A 5 -69.07 63.71 -34.81
C LEU A 5 -68.28 62.55 -35.43
N VAL A 6 -68.10 62.57 -36.75
CA VAL A 6 -67.29 61.58 -37.47
C VAL A 6 -65.81 61.66 -37.05
N ALA A 7 -65.27 62.86 -36.91
CA ALA A 7 -63.89 63.05 -36.44
C ALA A 7 -63.67 62.55 -35.00
N ALA A 8 -64.62 62.81 -34.09
CA ALA A 8 -64.56 62.33 -32.72
C ALA A 8 -64.64 60.80 -32.64
N LEU A 9 -65.49 60.16 -33.46
CA LEU A 9 -65.56 58.70 -33.56
C LEU A 9 -64.27 58.09 -34.11
N GLY A 10 -63.66 58.71 -35.12
CA GLY A 10 -62.38 58.27 -35.68
C GLY A 10 -61.23 58.36 -34.67
N LEU A 11 -61.15 59.46 -33.91
CA LEU A 11 -60.19 59.63 -32.81
C LEU A 11 -60.40 58.60 -31.70
N GLY A 12 -61.66 58.34 -31.31
CA GLY A 12 -62.00 57.33 -30.31
C GLY A 12 -61.55 55.92 -30.74
N ALA A 13 -61.81 55.55 -32.00
CA ALA A 13 -61.38 54.27 -32.55
C ALA A 13 -59.85 54.14 -32.62
N TYR A 14 -59.15 55.21 -33.02
CA TYR A 14 -57.69 55.22 -33.06
C TYR A 14 -57.07 55.06 -31.66
N LEU A 15 -57.55 55.82 -30.68
CA LEU A 15 -57.07 55.74 -29.30
C LEU A 15 -57.31 54.35 -28.71
N TRP A 16 -58.45 53.74 -29.02
CA TRP A 16 -58.74 52.38 -28.57
C TRP A 16 -57.78 51.35 -29.18
N LEU A 17 -57.51 51.42 -30.47
CA LEU A 17 -56.54 50.55 -31.14
C LEU A 17 -55.12 50.74 -30.59
N ALA A 18 -54.73 51.99 -30.35
CA ALA A 18 -53.43 52.33 -29.77
C ALA A 18 -53.31 51.78 -28.34
N ALA A 19 -54.35 51.93 -27.51
CA ALA A 19 -54.38 51.41 -26.16
C ALA A 19 -54.32 49.87 -26.12
N ASP A 20 -55.04 49.20 -27.02
CA ASP A 20 -55.03 47.74 -27.12
C ASP A 20 -53.66 47.19 -27.55
N ARG A 21 -53.02 47.83 -28.55
CA ARG A 21 -51.66 47.49 -28.97
C ARG A 21 -50.64 47.72 -27.86
N TRP A 22 -50.73 48.83 -27.14
CA TRP A 22 -49.86 49.10 -26.00
C TRP A 22 -50.04 48.08 -24.89
N ARG A 23 -51.28 47.70 -24.58
CA ARG A 23 -51.58 46.68 -23.57
C ARG A 23 -51.02 45.32 -23.96
N SER A 24 -51.22 44.92 -25.22
CA SER A 24 -50.68 43.67 -25.76
C SER A 24 -49.15 43.65 -25.75
N ALA A 25 -48.50 44.73 -26.17
CA ALA A 25 -47.05 44.86 -26.12
C ALA A 25 -46.53 44.79 -24.69
N SER A 26 -47.15 45.53 -23.76
CA SER A 26 -46.74 45.54 -22.34
C SER A 26 -46.87 44.16 -21.71
N ASN A 27 -47.95 43.43 -22.01
CA ASN A 27 -48.13 42.05 -21.54
C ASN A 27 -47.06 41.10 -22.10
N ALA A 28 -46.71 41.25 -23.39
CA ALA A 28 -45.67 40.45 -24.02
C ALA A 28 -44.29 40.71 -23.39
N TRP A 29 -43.94 41.97 -23.15
CA TRP A 29 -42.70 42.34 -22.45
C TRP A 29 -42.65 41.80 -21.02
N GLN A 30 -43.74 41.95 -20.27
CA GLN A 30 -43.83 41.42 -18.91
C GLN A 30 -43.67 39.89 -18.89
N SER A 31 -44.32 39.17 -19.82
CA SER A 31 -44.17 37.73 -19.95
C SER A 31 -42.73 37.31 -20.28
N GLN A 32 -42.05 38.03 -21.17
CA GLN A 32 -40.66 37.75 -21.51
C GLN A 32 -39.73 38.01 -20.33
N ALA A 33 -39.90 39.14 -19.64
CA ALA A 33 -39.13 39.47 -18.45
C ALA A 33 -39.29 38.42 -17.36
N HIS A 34 -40.52 37.93 -17.10
CA HIS A 34 -40.75 36.83 -16.16
C HIS A 34 -40.08 35.53 -16.61
N ALA A 35 -40.15 35.17 -17.89
CA ALA A 35 -39.50 33.97 -18.41
C ALA A 35 -37.96 34.06 -18.35
N GLN A 36 -37.37 35.24 -18.57
CA GLN A 36 -35.93 35.46 -18.37
C GLN A 36 -35.56 35.42 -16.88
N ALA A 37 -36.35 36.01 -15.99
CA ALA A 37 -36.12 35.95 -14.56
C ALA A 37 -36.16 34.50 -14.04
N GLN A 38 -37.11 33.68 -14.52
CA GLN A 38 -37.17 32.25 -14.22
C GLN A 38 -35.91 31.51 -14.68
N ARG A 39 -35.49 31.69 -15.93
CA ARG A 39 -34.25 31.08 -16.46
C ARG A 39 -33.01 31.48 -15.68
N VAL A 40 -32.92 32.76 -15.28
CA VAL A 40 -31.80 33.24 -14.47
C VAL A 40 -31.81 32.59 -13.09
N GLY A 41 -32.99 32.41 -12.48
CA GLY A 41 -33.14 31.66 -11.22
C GLY A 41 -32.74 30.20 -11.35
N GLU A 42 -33.18 29.52 -12.41
CA GLU A 42 -32.80 28.13 -12.72
C GLU A 42 -31.28 27.99 -12.90
N LEU A 43 -30.66 28.85 -13.71
CA LEU A 43 -29.21 28.82 -13.93
C LEU A 43 -28.41 29.11 -12.66
N GLN A 44 -28.92 29.96 -11.76
CA GLN A 44 -28.28 30.19 -10.46
C GLN A 44 -28.35 28.95 -9.57
N ASN A 45 -29.50 28.28 -9.51
CA ASN A 45 -29.66 27.03 -8.77
C ASN A 45 -28.75 25.92 -9.33
N ASP A 46 -28.69 25.77 -10.65
CA ASP A 46 -27.81 24.80 -11.31
C ASP A 46 -26.33 25.09 -11.02
N LEU A 47 -25.94 26.36 -11.01
CA LEU A 47 -24.58 26.78 -10.68
C LEU A 47 -24.24 26.51 -9.20
N GLU A 48 -25.17 26.75 -8.28
CA GLU A 48 -25.00 26.41 -6.86
C GLU A 48 -24.87 24.89 -6.68
N ALA A 49 -25.72 24.10 -7.33
CA ALA A 49 -25.65 22.64 -7.31
C ALA A 49 -24.32 22.12 -7.87
N ALA A 50 -23.87 22.62 -9.02
CA ALA A 50 -22.59 22.24 -9.62
C ALA A 50 -21.39 22.62 -8.74
N ASN A 51 -21.45 23.77 -8.05
CA ASN A 51 -20.41 24.16 -7.10
C ASN A 51 -20.36 23.25 -5.87
N HIS A 52 -21.52 22.81 -5.37
CA HIS A 52 -21.59 21.81 -4.30
C HIS A 52 -21.00 20.47 -4.72
N GLU A 53 -21.34 19.98 -5.92
CA GLU A 53 -20.76 18.76 -6.49
C GLU A 53 -19.24 18.86 -6.65
N LEU A 54 -18.75 19.99 -7.19
CA LEU A 54 -17.32 20.24 -7.34
C LEU A 54 -16.58 20.25 -5.99
N THR A 55 -17.18 20.87 -4.98
CA THR A 55 -16.63 20.91 -3.62
C THR A 55 -16.56 19.51 -3.03
N SER A 56 -17.65 18.73 -3.13
CA SER A 56 -17.69 17.35 -2.67
C SER A 56 -16.65 16.47 -3.38
N ALA A 57 -16.51 16.60 -4.70
CA ALA A 57 -15.52 15.85 -5.47
C ALA A 57 -14.09 16.21 -5.06
N ARG A 58 -13.80 17.49 -4.77
CA ARG A 58 -12.49 17.93 -4.27
C ARG A 58 -12.19 17.35 -2.88
N ASP A 59 -13.17 17.34 -1.98
CA ASP A 59 -13.01 16.76 -0.64
C ASP A 59 -12.78 15.25 -0.69
N GLN A 60 -13.51 14.56 -1.57
CA GLN A 60 -13.30 13.13 -1.83
C GLN A 60 -11.91 12.85 -2.40
N LEU A 61 -11.43 13.65 -3.35
CA LEU A 61 -10.09 13.53 -3.91
C LEU A 61 -9.00 13.78 -2.87
N ALA A 62 -9.16 14.80 -2.02
CA ALA A 62 -8.24 15.09 -0.93
C ALA A 62 -8.18 13.92 0.07
N THR A 63 -9.33 13.38 0.45
CA THR A 63 -9.44 12.21 1.34
C THR A 63 -8.77 10.97 0.72
N ALA A 64 -9.02 10.70 -0.55
CA ALA A 64 -8.41 9.58 -1.28
C ALA A 64 -6.88 9.73 -1.36
N THR A 65 -6.39 10.94 -1.65
CA THR A 65 -4.96 11.26 -1.72
C THR A 65 -4.26 11.05 -0.37
N THR A 66 -4.87 11.51 0.73
CA THR A 66 -4.37 11.26 2.08
C THR A 66 -4.30 9.77 2.37
N ARG A 67 -5.36 9.02 2.06
CA ARG A 67 -5.39 7.56 2.29
C ARG A 67 -4.35 6.81 1.46
N ILE A 68 -4.14 7.19 0.20
CA ILE A 68 -3.09 6.62 -0.66
C ILE A 68 -1.71 6.89 -0.07
N THR A 69 -1.45 8.11 0.38
CA THR A 69 -0.16 8.48 1.01
C THR A 69 0.07 7.68 2.30
N THR A 70 -0.95 7.53 3.14
CA THR A 70 -0.88 6.70 4.35
C THR A 70 -0.57 5.25 4.03
N LEU A 71 -1.28 4.64 3.06
CA LEU A 71 -1.05 3.27 2.63
C LEU A 71 0.35 3.06 2.03
N ALA A 72 0.86 4.05 1.29
CA ALA A 72 2.22 4.00 0.75
C ALA A 72 3.27 4.00 1.86
N ASN A 73 3.09 4.84 2.89
CA ASN A 73 3.97 4.88 4.06
C ASN A 73 3.90 3.57 4.87
N GLU A 74 2.71 3.02 5.08
CA GLU A 74 2.52 1.74 5.78
C GLU A 74 3.18 0.59 5.00
N LYS A 75 3.05 0.57 3.67
CA LYS A 75 3.71 -0.43 2.82
C LYS A 75 5.24 -0.33 2.90
N ALA A 76 5.80 0.88 2.95
CA ALA A 76 7.23 1.08 3.12
C ALA A 76 7.71 0.53 4.48
N GLN A 77 7.02 0.87 5.58
CA GLN A 77 7.34 0.36 6.91
C GLN A 77 7.23 -1.16 7.01
N LEU A 78 6.19 -1.76 6.43
CA LEU A 78 6.03 -3.21 6.36
C LEU A 78 7.12 -3.86 5.50
N GLY A 79 7.55 -3.20 4.43
CA GLY A 79 8.68 -3.64 3.61
C GLY A 79 9.98 -3.73 4.41
N ASP A 80 10.30 -2.66 5.15
CA ASP A 80 11.50 -2.59 5.99
C ASP A 80 11.45 -3.63 7.14
N ALA A 81 10.30 -3.76 7.80
CA ALA A 81 10.10 -4.74 8.86
C ALA A 81 10.25 -6.19 8.34
N ASN A 82 9.73 -6.48 7.15
CA ASN A 82 9.87 -7.78 6.54
C ASN A 82 11.32 -8.07 6.11
N ALA A 83 12.04 -7.08 5.57
CA ALA A 83 13.46 -7.23 5.23
C ALA A 83 14.30 -7.53 6.49
N ALA A 84 14.06 -6.81 7.59
CA ALA A 84 14.71 -7.09 8.86
C ALA A 84 14.38 -8.50 9.37
N ALA A 85 13.10 -8.89 9.35
CA ALA A 85 12.67 -10.23 9.76
C ALA A 85 13.31 -11.35 8.92
N GLN A 86 13.42 -11.16 7.59
CA GLN A 86 14.11 -12.10 6.71
C GLN A 86 15.60 -12.22 7.07
N GLN A 87 16.28 -11.10 7.34
CA GLN A 87 17.68 -11.12 7.77
C GLN A 87 17.86 -11.89 9.08
N TYR A 88 16.96 -11.73 10.06
CA TYR A 88 16.98 -12.51 11.30
C TYR A 88 16.76 -14.01 11.06
N VAL A 89 15.83 -14.38 10.19
CA VAL A 89 15.56 -15.79 9.86
C VAL A 89 16.74 -16.42 9.14
N ASP A 90 17.35 -15.72 8.19
CA ASP A 90 18.50 -16.23 7.45
C ASP A 90 19.75 -16.34 8.33
N TYR A 91 19.96 -15.38 9.24
CA TYR A 91 20.99 -15.49 10.27
C TYR A 91 20.77 -16.72 11.15
N GLN A 92 19.54 -16.92 11.67
CA GLN A 92 19.22 -18.09 12.49
C GLN A 92 19.43 -19.41 11.72
N LYS A 93 19.01 -19.50 10.45
CA LYS A 93 19.25 -20.70 9.62
C LYS A 93 20.73 -21.01 9.48
N ARG A 94 21.57 -20.00 9.22
CA ARG A 94 23.03 -20.18 9.09
C ARG A 94 23.65 -20.66 10.41
N VAL A 95 23.29 -20.03 11.52
CA VAL A 95 23.79 -20.42 12.85
C VAL A 95 23.32 -21.82 13.23
N SER A 96 22.03 -22.15 13.02
CA SER A 96 21.50 -23.50 13.31
C SER A 96 22.13 -24.59 12.43
N ALA A 97 22.36 -24.31 11.14
CA ALA A 97 23.04 -25.26 10.26
C ALA A 97 24.50 -25.49 10.71
N ALA A 98 25.23 -24.42 11.04
CA ALA A 98 26.59 -24.53 11.55
C ALA A 98 26.65 -25.25 12.90
N ALA A 99 25.71 -24.97 13.81
CA ALA A 99 25.59 -25.68 15.09
C ALA A 99 25.31 -27.18 14.90
N GLY A 100 24.49 -27.55 13.89
CA GLY A 100 24.25 -28.95 13.54
C GLY A 100 25.50 -29.67 13.04
N VAL A 101 26.32 -29.02 12.21
CA VAL A 101 27.60 -29.55 11.75
C VAL A 101 28.57 -29.77 12.92
N VAL A 102 28.64 -28.81 13.85
CA VAL A 102 29.47 -28.93 15.05
C VAL A 102 29.01 -30.09 15.93
N ALA A 103 27.71 -30.24 16.15
CA ALA A 103 27.17 -31.35 16.95
C ALA A 103 27.48 -32.72 16.33
N ASP A 104 27.25 -32.90 15.03
CA ASP A 104 27.56 -34.16 14.33
C ASP A 104 29.06 -34.48 14.35
N ALA A 105 29.93 -33.47 14.17
CA ALA A 105 31.38 -33.67 14.23
C ALA A 105 31.86 -34.04 15.65
N LEU A 106 31.29 -33.41 16.69
CA LEU A 106 31.60 -33.74 18.08
C LEU A 106 31.13 -35.14 18.47
N ASP A 107 29.93 -35.55 18.03
CA ASP A 107 29.42 -36.90 18.26
C ASP A 107 30.37 -37.95 17.66
N ARG A 108 30.79 -37.77 16.40
CA ARG A 108 31.73 -38.68 15.74
C ARG A 108 33.10 -38.75 16.40
N CYS A 109 33.63 -37.61 16.85
CA CYS A 109 34.88 -37.58 17.62
C CYS A 109 34.73 -38.35 18.95
N THR A 110 33.62 -38.13 19.67
CA THR A 110 33.38 -38.76 20.97
C THR A 110 33.17 -40.27 20.84
N ASP A 111 32.39 -40.71 19.84
CA ASP A 111 32.20 -42.13 19.51
C ASP A 111 33.51 -42.80 19.08
N GLY A 112 34.29 -42.12 18.23
CA GLY A 112 35.61 -42.56 17.80
C GLY A 112 36.58 -42.78 18.97
N GLN A 113 36.63 -41.81 19.90
CA GLN A 113 37.42 -41.92 21.12
C GLN A 113 36.94 -43.03 22.05
N ALA A 114 35.63 -43.21 22.23
CA ALA A 114 35.07 -44.29 23.04
C ALA A 114 35.43 -45.68 22.49
N GLN A 115 35.40 -45.82 21.16
CA GLN A 115 35.80 -47.04 20.48
C GLN A 115 37.32 -47.27 20.61
N LEU A 116 38.14 -46.23 20.47
CA LEU A 116 39.59 -46.32 20.65
C LEU A 116 39.94 -46.75 22.09
N ILE A 117 39.27 -46.20 23.10
CA ILE A 117 39.42 -46.63 24.51
C ILE A 117 39.07 -48.11 24.67
N THR A 118 38.04 -48.58 23.98
CA THR A 118 37.65 -50.01 24.00
C THR A 118 38.77 -50.87 23.42
N TYR A 119 39.32 -50.49 22.27
CA TYR A 119 40.43 -51.22 21.65
C TYR A 119 41.69 -51.25 22.51
N LEU A 120 42.04 -50.13 23.15
CA LEU A 120 43.19 -50.03 24.06
C LEU A 120 43.01 -50.87 25.33
N ARG A 121 41.78 -51.23 25.74
CA ARG A 121 41.51 -52.14 26.86
C ARG A 121 41.65 -53.62 26.51
N THR A 122 41.62 -53.95 25.22
CA THR A 122 41.78 -55.33 24.71
C THR A 122 42.84 -55.37 23.60
N PRO A 123 44.09 -54.93 23.88
CA PRO A 123 45.11 -54.75 22.85
C PRO A 123 45.52 -56.07 22.19
N ASP A 124 45.43 -57.19 22.91
CA ASP A 124 45.81 -58.53 22.45
C ASP A 124 44.95 -59.05 21.29
N GLN A 125 43.81 -58.39 21.01
CA GLN A 125 42.85 -58.78 19.97
C GLN A 125 43.00 -58.01 18.66
N TYR A 126 43.88 -57.00 18.60
CA TYR A 126 44.01 -56.09 17.46
C TYR A 126 45.48 -55.91 17.03
N ASP A 127 45.71 -55.67 15.75
CA ASP A 127 47.05 -55.36 15.23
C ASP A 127 47.46 -53.93 15.60
N ALA A 128 48.72 -53.73 15.99
CA ALA A 128 49.24 -52.44 16.41
C ALA A 128 49.18 -51.37 15.31
N ALA A 129 49.39 -51.75 14.04
CA ALA A 129 49.32 -50.84 12.90
C ALA A 129 47.88 -50.42 12.57
N ASP A 130 46.90 -51.29 12.83
CA ASP A 130 45.48 -50.95 12.69
C ASP A 130 45.00 -50.02 13.80
N LEU A 131 45.47 -50.21 15.04
CA LEU A 131 45.21 -49.31 16.16
C LEU A 131 45.77 -47.90 15.91
N GLU A 132 47.00 -47.81 15.40
CA GLU A 132 47.63 -46.52 15.09
C GLU A 132 46.91 -45.80 13.95
N ARG A 133 46.47 -46.53 12.92
CA ARG A 133 45.66 -45.95 11.83
C ARG A 133 44.33 -45.42 12.33
N TYR A 134 43.61 -46.20 13.13
CA TYR A 134 42.33 -45.79 13.70
C TYR A 134 42.48 -44.59 14.65
N ALA A 135 43.55 -44.57 15.46
CA ALA A 135 43.86 -43.41 16.32
C ALA A 135 44.06 -42.12 15.50
N ASN A 136 44.76 -42.19 14.36
CA ASN A 136 44.94 -41.06 13.46
C ASN A 136 43.63 -40.62 12.79
N GLU A 137 42.74 -41.56 12.45
CA GLU A 137 41.40 -41.25 11.93
C GLU A 137 40.54 -40.52 12.97
N VAL A 138 40.55 -40.99 14.22
CA VAL A 138 39.86 -40.33 15.34
C VAL A 138 40.43 -38.93 15.60
N ASP A 139 41.76 -38.76 15.59
CA ASP A 139 42.38 -37.44 15.75
C ASP A 139 41.96 -36.48 14.63
N THR A 140 41.92 -36.96 13.39
CA THR A 140 41.44 -36.17 12.24
C THR A 140 39.98 -35.75 12.43
N LEU A 141 39.09 -36.64 12.88
CA LEU A 141 37.70 -36.32 13.17
C LEU A 141 37.57 -35.26 14.27
N CYS A 142 38.37 -35.38 15.34
CA CYS A 142 38.37 -34.42 16.45
C CYS A 142 38.93 -33.05 16.04
N GLN A 143 39.95 -33.00 15.17
CA GLN A 143 40.44 -31.76 14.59
C GLN A 143 39.35 -31.08 13.75
N GLN A 144 38.65 -31.83 12.90
CA GLN A 144 37.55 -31.30 12.09
C GLN A 144 36.41 -30.74 12.97
N ALA A 145 36.08 -31.40 14.08
CA ALA A 145 35.10 -30.91 15.05
C ALA A 145 35.54 -29.58 15.70
N SER A 146 36.82 -29.48 16.08
CA SER A 146 37.40 -28.26 16.64
C SER A 146 37.39 -27.11 15.62
N GLU A 147 37.75 -27.38 14.37
CA GLU A 147 37.70 -26.41 13.28
C GLU A 147 36.28 -25.94 13.01
N ALA A 148 35.31 -26.85 12.92
CA ALA A 148 33.90 -26.52 12.73
C ALA A 148 33.38 -25.62 13.88
N ASN A 149 33.75 -25.92 15.12
CA ASN A 149 33.40 -25.09 16.27
C ASN A 149 34.05 -23.70 16.21
N SER A 150 35.32 -23.62 15.77
CA SER A 150 36.01 -22.32 15.61
C SER A 150 35.34 -21.45 14.54
N GLN A 151 34.87 -22.05 13.45
CA GLN A 151 34.14 -21.34 12.39
C GLN A 151 32.77 -20.85 12.89
N LEU A 152 32.05 -21.67 13.66
CA LEU A 152 30.80 -21.25 14.30
C LEU A 152 31.01 -20.07 15.27
N GLN A 153 32.07 -20.11 16.09
CA GLN A 153 32.39 -19.01 17.00
C GLN A 153 32.71 -17.71 16.26
N GLN A 154 33.39 -17.77 15.11
CA GLN A 154 33.63 -16.59 14.27
C GLN A 154 32.33 -16.03 13.68
N GLU A 155 31.38 -16.88 13.28
CA GLU A 155 30.07 -16.46 12.76
C GLU A 155 29.17 -15.85 13.84
N LEU A 156 29.30 -16.27 15.10
CA LEU A 156 28.58 -15.67 16.24
C LEU A 156 29.14 -14.31 16.66
N GLN A 157 30.40 -14.02 16.33
CA GLN A 157 31.06 -12.75 16.65
C GLN A 157 30.89 -11.67 15.57
N ARG A 158 30.33 -12.02 14.41
CA ARG A 158 29.97 -11.10 13.32
C ARG A 158 28.56 -10.57 13.50
#